data_AF-A0A8S2XW59-F1
#
_entry.id   AF-A0A8S2XW59-F1
#
_cell.length_a   1.000
_cell.length_b   1.000
_cell.length_c   1.000
_cell.angle_alpha   90.00
_cell.angle_beta   90.00
_cell.angle_gamma   90.00
#
_symmetry.space_group_name_H-M   'P 1'
#
loop_
_entity.id
_entity.type
_entity.pdbx_description
1 polymer ?
#
loop_
_entity_poly.entity_id
_entity_poly.type
_entity_poly.pdbx_seq_one_letter_code
_entity_poly.pdbx_strand_id
1 'polypeptide(L)'
;MKDDVIQTNGFNSESDKIYIPKGSIINQHTGGMIPDNFCKLKNQGKIIGKLGCIKQIIDNKTICLDTGEYIEADMIICATGFIETFSFFTEKDKQRMGLPNTKLKRINLYRNIIPIGVSNIAFIGFTITYAPWMMM
;
A
#
# COMPACT_ATOMS: atom_id res chain seq x y z
N MET A 1 -26.32 8.97 20.22
CA MET A 1 -25.91 8.84 18.81
C MET A 1 -25.31 7.45 18.70
N LYS A 2 -26.05 6.41 18.31
CA LYS A 2 -26.85 6.25 17.08
C LYS A 2 -26.02 6.57 15.85
N ASP A 3 -25.77 5.49 15.11
CA ASP A 3 -25.47 5.40 13.69
C ASP A 3 -24.01 5.67 13.27
N ASP A 4 -23.27 4.57 13.16
CA ASP A 4 -22.56 4.21 11.92
C ASP A 4 -22.31 2.68 11.91
N VAL A 5 -23.31 1.96 11.40
CA VAL A 5 -23.18 0.57 10.96
C VAL A 5 -23.09 0.62 9.44
N ILE A 6 -21.94 0.22 8.89
CA ILE A 6 -21.87 -0.26 7.51
C ILE A 6 -21.49 -1.75 7.58
N GLN A 7 -22.52 -2.59 7.66
CA GLN A 7 -22.44 -3.97 7.21
C GLN A 7 -23.31 -4.11 5.97
N THR A 8 -22.68 -4.46 4.86
CA THR A 8 -23.38 -4.96 3.68
C THR A 8 -22.66 -6.26 3.29
N ASN A 9 -23.01 -7.35 3.97
CA ASN A 9 -22.50 -8.72 3.79
C ASN A 9 -20.99 -8.85 3.51
N GLY A 10 -20.16 -8.88 4.56
CA GLY A 10 -18.73 -9.17 4.39
C GLY A 10 -17.93 -9.27 5.69
N PHE A 11 -17.04 -10.27 5.71
CA PHE A 11 -15.93 -10.56 6.63
C PHE A 11 -16.26 -10.79 8.13
N ASN A 12 -16.14 -12.05 8.57
CA ASN A 12 -16.07 -12.39 9.99
C ASN A 12 -14.65 -12.06 10.50
N SER A 13 -14.42 -10.79 10.83
CA SER A 13 -13.11 -10.20 11.15
C SER A 13 -12.53 -10.62 12.50
N GLU A 14 -13.22 -11.46 13.27
CA GLU A 14 -12.78 -11.88 14.61
C GLU A 14 -11.82 -13.08 14.59
N SER A 15 -11.91 -13.96 13.59
CA SER A 15 -10.99 -15.10 13.45
C SER A 15 -9.78 -14.80 12.56
N ASP A 16 -9.94 -13.82 11.68
CA ASP A 16 -8.91 -13.43 10.74
C ASP A 16 -8.16 -12.23 11.29
N LYS A 17 -6.86 -12.43 11.55
CA LYS A 17 -5.89 -11.38 11.87
C LYS A 17 -5.70 -10.45 10.65
N ILE A 18 -6.77 -9.79 10.20
CA ILE A 18 -6.70 -8.76 9.17
C ILE A 18 -6.01 -7.58 9.81
N TYR A 19 -4.89 -7.23 9.21
CA TYR A 19 -4.06 -6.12 9.63
C TYR A 19 -4.77 -4.81 9.32
N ILE A 20 -5.30 -4.15 10.35
CA ILE A 20 -5.52 -2.71 10.31
C ILE A 20 -4.13 -2.08 10.49
N PRO A 21 -3.62 -1.35 9.50
CA PRO A 21 -2.28 -0.81 9.56
C PRO A 21 -2.13 0.14 10.74
N LYS A 22 -1.00 0.03 11.46
CA LYS A 22 -0.66 0.83 12.66
C LYS A 22 -0.47 2.34 12.38
N GLY A 23 -0.77 2.82 11.17
CA GLY A 23 -0.68 4.22 10.78
C GLY A 23 -2.02 4.74 10.26
N SER A 24 -2.21 6.06 10.33
CA SER A 24 -3.45 6.71 9.87
C SER A 24 -3.87 6.25 8.47
N ILE A 25 -5.13 5.84 8.35
CA ILE A 25 -5.79 5.46 7.08
C ILE A 25 -5.76 6.65 6.09
N ILE A 26 -5.68 7.88 6.62
CA ILE A 26 -5.58 9.14 5.84
C ILE A 26 -4.29 9.17 4.98
N ASN A 27 -3.30 8.32 5.29
CA ASN A 27 -2.00 8.28 4.60
C ASN A 27 -1.86 7.09 3.67
N GLN A 28 -2.93 6.33 3.46
CA GLN A 28 -2.89 5.07 2.74
C GLN A 28 -3.80 5.17 1.52
N HIS A 29 -3.16 5.35 0.37
CA HIS A 29 -3.82 5.31 -0.93
C HIS A 29 -4.15 3.89 -1.41
N THR A 30 -4.01 2.88 -0.54
CA THR A 30 -4.31 1.49 -0.84
C THR A 30 -5.79 1.21 -0.56
N GLY A 31 -6.63 1.46 -1.55
CA GLY A 31 -7.89 0.74 -1.67
C GLY A 31 -7.56 -0.73 -1.90
N GLY A 32 -7.82 -1.57 -0.91
CA GLY A 32 -7.58 -3.01 -1.03
C GLY A 32 -8.64 -3.63 -1.94
N MET A 33 -8.31 -3.85 -3.21
CA MET A 33 -9.09 -4.78 -4.03
C MET A 33 -8.78 -6.18 -3.54
N ILE A 34 -9.74 -6.80 -2.85
CA ILE A 34 -9.67 -8.21 -2.49
C ILE A 34 -10.27 -8.99 -3.67
N PRO A 35 -9.52 -9.87 -4.36
CA PRO A 35 -10.10 -10.70 -5.40
C PRO A 35 -11.23 -11.58 -4.84
N ASP A 36 -12.30 -11.79 -5.61
CA ASP A 36 -13.50 -12.54 -5.18
C ASP A 36 -13.19 -13.93 -4.62
N ASN A 37 -12.11 -14.56 -5.11
CA ASN A 37 -11.71 -15.89 -4.69
C ASN A 37 -10.77 -15.93 -3.48
N PHE A 38 -10.31 -14.78 -2.96
CA PHE A 38 -9.32 -14.72 -1.86
C PHE A 38 -9.82 -15.48 -0.62
N CYS A 39 -11.04 -15.18 -0.17
CA CYS A 39 -11.64 -15.84 1.00
C CYS A 39 -11.81 -17.34 0.79
N LYS A 40 -12.22 -17.75 -0.42
CA LYS A 40 -12.36 -19.17 -0.78
C LYS A 40 -11.00 -19.88 -0.72
N LEU A 41 -9.95 -19.30 -1.28
CA LEU A 41 -8.60 -19.88 -1.29
C LEU A 41 -8.01 -19.96 0.12
N LYS A 42 -8.26 -18.95 0.95
CA LYS A 42 -7.86 -18.94 2.36
C LYS A 42 -8.57 -20.04 3.17
N ASN A 43 -9.88 -20.17 3.03
CA ASN A 43 -10.66 -21.22 3.69
C ASN A 43 -10.25 -22.64 3.24
N GLN A 44 -9.72 -22.77 2.02
CA GLN A 44 -9.14 -24.01 1.50
C GLN A 44 -7.70 -24.27 1.97
N GLY A 45 -7.10 -23.38 2.77
CA GLY A 45 -5.71 -23.49 3.21
C GLY A 45 -4.67 -23.22 2.12
N LYS A 46 -5.09 -22.74 0.93
CA LYS A 46 -4.19 -22.42 -0.18
C LYS A 46 -3.46 -21.09 0.01
N ILE A 47 -4.01 -20.21 0.83
CA ILE A 47 -3.37 -18.95 1.24
C ILE A 47 -3.28 -18.96 2.76
N ILE A 48 -2.05 -18.89 3.28
CA ILE A 48 -1.78 -18.84 4.72
C ILE A 48 -1.26 -17.44 5.03
N GLY A 49 -2.06 -16.68 5.78
CA GLY A 49 -1.65 -15.34 6.24
C GLY A 49 -0.73 -15.45 7.45
N LYS A 50 0.43 -14.78 7.39
CA LYS A 50 1.38 -14.65 8.49
C LYS A 50 1.62 -13.17 8.76
N LEU A 51 1.55 -12.79 10.04
CA LEU A 51 1.90 -11.43 10.47
C LEU A 51 3.37 -11.45 10.92
N GLY A 52 4.23 -10.86 10.10
CA GLY A 52 5.67 -10.76 10.37
C GLY A 52 6.40 -10.13 9.18
N CYS A 53 7.68 -9.85 9.37
CA CYS A 53 8.56 -9.36 8.31
C CYS A 53 9.63 -10.40 8.02
N ILE A 54 10.08 -10.49 6.76
CA ILE A 54 11.25 -11.30 6.44
C ILE A 54 12.47 -10.66 7.11
N LYS A 55 13.06 -11.37 8.07
CA LYS A 55 14.28 -10.94 8.77
C LYS A 55 15.52 -11.32 7.98
N GLN A 56 15.54 -12.53 7.44
CA GLN A 56 16.68 -13.07 6.69
C GLN A 56 16.24 -14.15 5.71
N ILE A 57 16.90 -14.21 4.55
CA ILE A 57 16.88 -15.38 3.67
C ILE A 57 18.05 -16.27 4.12
N ILE A 58 17.72 -17.46 4.64
CA ILE A 58 18.71 -18.36 5.27
C ILE A 58 19.49 -19.12 4.22
N ASP A 59 18.79 -19.64 3.21
CA ASP A 59 19.35 -20.38 2.07
C ASP A 59 18.43 -20.21 0.84
N ASN A 60 18.61 -21.03 -0.19
CA ASN A 60 17.86 -20.93 -1.45
C ASN A 60 16.36 -21.23 -1.34
N LYS A 61 15.89 -21.81 -0.24
CA LYS A 61 14.49 -22.19 -0.04
C LYS A 61 13.91 -21.72 1.29
N THR A 62 14.74 -21.36 2.27
CA THR A 62 14.29 -21.07 3.62
C THR A 62 14.39 -19.59 3.94
N ILE A 63 13.29 -18.99 4.41
CA ILE A 63 13.27 -17.64 4.98
C ILE A 63 12.99 -17.71 6.48
N CYS A 64 13.56 -16.77 7.24
CA CYS A 64 13.29 -16.56 8.66
C CYS A 64 12.55 -15.24 8.83
N LEU A 65 11.41 -15.29 9.54
CA LEU A 65 10.63 -14.13 9.91
C LEU A 65 11.19 -13.48 11.19
N ASP A 66 10.87 -12.20 11.42
CA ASP A 66 11.19 -11.48 12.66
C ASP A 66 10.54 -12.07 13.91
N THR A 67 9.46 -12.84 13.72
CA THR A 67 8.81 -13.66 14.75
C THR A 67 9.64 -14.88 15.16
N GLY A 68 10.69 -15.22 14.42
CA GLY A 68 11.51 -16.43 14.60
C GLY A 68 11.00 -17.66 13.84
N GLU A 69 9.86 -17.56 13.14
CA GLU A 69 9.33 -18.63 12.29
C GLU A 69 10.19 -18.83 11.04
N TYR A 70 10.35 -20.10 10.62
CA TYR A 70 11.00 -20.47 9.36
C TYR A 70 9.94 -20.93 8.35
N ILE A 71 10.07 -20.47 7.11
CA ILE A 71 9.15 -20.79 6.00
C ILE A 71 9.98 -21.28 4.81
N GLU A 72 9.58 -22.40 4.23
CA GLU A 72 10.10 -22.86 2.94
C GLU A 72 9.31 -22.23 1.79
N ALA A 73 10.01 -21.71 0.78
CA ALA A 73 9.43 -21.09 -0.41
C ALA A 73 10.35 -21.28 -1.62
N ASP A 74 9.79 -21.70 -2.75
CA ASP A 74 10.52 -21.74 -4.02
C ASP A 74 10.63 -20.35 -4.70
N MET A 75 9.80 -19.39 -4.30
CA MET A 75 9.76 -18.04 -4.87
C MET A 75 9.32 -17.01 -3.82
N ILE A 76 9.94 -15.82 -3.87
CA ILE A 76 9.52 -14.65 -3.10
C ILE A 76 8.99 -13.59 -4.06
N ILE A 77 7.76 -13.13 -3.83
CA ILE A 77 7.14 -12.06 -4.60
C ILE A 77 6.98 -10.83 -3.71
N CYS A 78 7.71 -9.76 -4.02
CA CYS A 78 7.67 -8.50 -3.29
C CYS A 78 6.52 -7.61 -3.78
N ALA A 79 5.30 -7.83 -3.27
CA ALA A 79 4.12 -6.98 -3.55
C ALA A 79 4.07 -5.72 -2.66
N THR A 80 5.20 -5.03 -2.48
CA THR A 80 5.38 -3.92 -1.52
C THR A 80 5.01 -2.53 -2.07
N GLY A 81 4.41 -2.49 -3.26
CA GLY A 81 4.01 -1.26 -3.95
C GLY A 81 5.16 -0.62 -4.75
N PHE A 82 5.02 0.67 -5.04
CA PHE A 82 5.92 1.41 -5.93
C PHE A 82 6.46 2.67 -5.27
N ILE A 83 7.58 3.18 -5.81
CA ILE A 83 8.15 4.49 -5.47
C ILE A 83 8.12 5.32 -6.75
N GLU A 84 7.57 6.54 -6.64
CA GLU A 84 7.57 7.51 -7.72
C GLU A 84 8.92 8.23 -7.77
N THR A 85 9.48 8.37 -8.97
CA THR A 85 10.75 9.09 -9.19
C THR A 85 10.62 10.05 -10.36
N PHE A 86 11.30 11.20 -10.25
CA PHE A 86 11.23 12.28 -11.24
C PHE A 86 12.60 12.55 -11.87
N SER A 87 13.17 11.54 -12.54
CA SER A 87 14.57 11.56 -13.03
C SER A 87 14.88 12.66 -14.06
N PHE A 88 13.86 13.20 -14.72
CA PHE A 88 13.98 14.28 -15.70
C PHE A 88 14.21 15.67 -15.07
N PHE A 89 13.98 15.82 -13.77
CA PHE A 89 14.24 17.07 -13.04
C PHE A 89 15.54 16.99 -12.26
N THR A 90 16.25 18.11 -12.18
CA THR A 90 17.39 18.24 -11.27
C THR A 90 16.92 18.19 -9.82
N GLU A 91 17.80 17.84 -8.88
CA GLU A 91 17.45 17.88 -7.44
C GLU A 91 17.02 19.28 -6.99
N LYS A 92 17.61 20.32 -7.58
CA LYS A 92 17.22 21.71 -7.32
C LYS A 92 15.80 21.99 -7.77
N ASP A 93 15.40 21.50 -8.95
CA ASP A 93 14.05 21.69 -9.47
C ASP A 93 13.03 20.89 -8.67
N LYS A 94 13.36 19.65 -8.29
CA LYS A 94 12.53 18.82 -7.41
C LYS A 94 12.23 19.53 -6.09
N GLN A 95 13.27 20.04 -5.42
CA GLN A 95 13.11 20.81 -4.18
C GLN A 95 12.23 22.04 -4.38
N ARG A 96 12.45 22.80 -5.47
CA ARG A 96 11.65 23.98 -5.78
C ARG A 96 10.18 23.64 -6.02
N MET A 97 9.89 22.49 -6.63
CA MET A 97 8.53 22.03 -6.91
C MET A 97 7.87 21.30 -5.72
N GLY A 98 8.53 21.20 -4.57
CA GLY A 98 8.00 20.45 -3.42
C GLY A 98 7.89 18.94 -3.68
N LEU A 99 8.69 18.43 -4.64
CA LEU A 99 8.83 17.00 -4.89
C LEU A 99 9.75 16.38 -3.83
N PRO A 100 9.48 15.15 -3.38
CA PRO A 100 10.29 14.50 -2.37
C PRO A 100 11.72 14.26 -2.89
N ASN A 101 12.72 14.72 -2.14
CA ASN A 101 14.14 14.51 -2.42
C ASN A 101 14.61 13.14 -1.87
N THR A 102 14.05 12.68 -0.75
CA THR A 102 14.23 11.33 -0.19
C THR A 102 13.04 10.93 0.68
N LYS A 103 12.77 9.60 0.78
CA LYS A 103 11.89 8.76 1.66
C LYS A 103 10.62 9.33 2.35
N LEU A 104 10.42 10.63 2.53
CA LEU A 104 9.20 11.25 3.04
C LEU A 104 8.18 11.38 1.91
N LYS A 105 7.11 10.59 2.04
CA LYS A 105 6.17 10.16 0.99
C LYS A 105 5.06 11.15 0.63
N ARG A 106 5.31 12.47 0.60
CA ARG A 106 4.27 13.40 0.15
C ARG A 106 4.83 14.44 -0.80
N ILE A 107 4.28 14.41 -2.01
CA ILE A 107 4.42 15.47 -2.99
C ILE A 107 3.59 16.64 -2.49
N ASN A 108 4.22 17.81 -2.29
CA ASN A 108 3.54 18.99 -1.79
C ASN A 108 3.05 19.85 -2.96
N LEU A 109 1.92 19.46 -3.54
CA LEU A 109 1.28 20.18 -4.64
C LEU A 109 -0.06 20.75 -4.19
N TYR A 110 -0.37 21.96 -4.63
CA TYR A 110 -1.72 22.49 -4.55
C TYR A 110 -2.67 21.59 -5.35
N ARG A 111 -3.67 21.02 -4.65
CA ARG A 111 -4.66 20.07 -5.19
C ARG A 111 -4.04 18.82 -5.85
N ASN A 112 -2.86 18.38 -5.43
CA ASN A 112 -2.11 17.28 -6.05
C ASN A 112 -1.72 17.53 -7.53
N ILE A 113 -1.73 18.79 -7.98
CA ILE A 113 -1.51 19.15 -9.39
C ILE A 113 -0.43 20.23 -9.55
N ILE A 114 -0.52 21.32 -8.78
CA ILE A 114 0.31 22.52 -9.05
C ILE A 114 1.42 22.67 -8.00
N PRO A 115 2.70 22.73 -8.40
CA PRO A 115 3.78 23.12 -7.49
C PRO A 115 3.67 24.60 -7.09
N ILE A 116 3.75 24.90 -5.80
CA ILE A 116 3.64 26.28 -5.30
C ILE A 116 4.88 27.08 -5.70
N GLY A 117 4.70 28.24 -6.33
CA GLY A 117 5.82 29.14 -6.70
C GLY A 117 6.60 28.72 -7.94
N VAL A 118 6.11 27.74 -8.71
CA VAL A 118 6.68 27.31 -9.99
C VAL A 118 5.64 27.46 -11.10
N SER A 119 5.83 28.46 -11.96
CA SER A 119 4.95 28.73 -13.10
C SER A 119 5.20 27.76 -14.25
N ASN A 120 4.19 27.58 -15.10
CA ASN A 120 4.26 26.78 -16.35
C ASN A 120 4.53 25.28 -16.17
N ILE A 121 4.25 24.73 -14.97
CA ILE A 121 4.36 23.29 -14.69
C ILE A 121 3.11 22.82 -13.94
N ALA A 122 2.61 21.64 -14.31
CA ALA A 122 1.55 20.93 -13.61
C ALA A 122 1.82 19.41 -13.66
N PHE A 123 1.44 18.71 -12.60
CA PHE A 123 1.49 17.26 -12.50
C PHE A 123 0.07 16.71 -12.70
N ILE A 124 -0.12 15.85 -13.70
CA ILE A 124 -1.42 15.23 -14.00
C ILE A 124 -1.28 13.72 -13.74
N GLY A 125 -2.29 13.11 -13.11
CA GLY A 125 -2.31 11.67 -12.83
C GLY A 125 -1.72 11.27 -11.47
N PHE A 126 -1.21 12.22 -10.67
CA PHE A 126 -0.75 12.00 -9.29
C PHE A 126 -1.89 12.01 -8.27
N THR A 127 -3.07 11.55 -8.69
CA THR A 127 -4.26 11.41 -7.86
C THR A 127 -4.67 9.95 -7.86
N ILE A 128 -4.67 9.33 -6.68
CA ILE A 128 -5.31 8.02 -6.52
C ILE A 128 -6.75 8.31 -6.11
N THR A 129 -7.65 8.30 -7.09
CA THR A 129 -9.08 8.46 -6.86
C THR A 129 -9.68 7.08 -6.64
N TYR A 130 -10.09 6.79 -5.41
CA TYR A 130 -11.00 5.67 -5.15
C TYR A 130 -12.40 6.13 -5.56
N ALA A 131 -12.88 5.66 -6.71
CA ALA A 131 -14.25 5.86 -7.14
C ALA A 131 -15.07 4.63 -6.72
N PRO A 132 -15.85 4.68 -5.62
CA PRO A 132 -16.65 3.55 -5.18
C PRO A 132 -17.66 3.05 -6.24
N TRP A 133 -18.02 3.89 -7.20
CA TRP A 133 -18.90 3.53 -8.33
C TRP A 133 -18.25 2.68 -9.43
N MET A 134 -16.94 2.38 -9.36
CA MET A 134 -16.28 1.46 -10.30
C MET A 134 -16.37 -0.02 -9.85
N MET A 135 -17.01 -0.30 -8.72
CA MET A 135 -17.25 -1.67 -8.21
C MET A 135 -18.74 -2.07 -8.20
N MET A 136 -19.59 -1.33 -8.93
CA MET A 136 -20.98 -1.76 -9.21
C MET A 136 -21.07 -2.55 -10.49
#